data_AF-A0A418PSR5-F1
#
_entry.id   AF-A0A418PSR5-F1
#
_cell.length_a   1.000
_cell.length_b   1.000
_cell.length_c   1.000
_cell.angle_alpha   90.00
_cell.angle_beta   90.00
_cell.angle_gamma   90.00
#
_symmetry.space_group_name_H-M   'P 1'
#
loop_
_entity.id
_entity.type
_entity.pdbx_description
1 polymer ?
#
loop_
_entity_poly.entity_id
_entity_poly.type
_entity_poly.pdbx_seq_one_letter_code
_entity_poly.pdbx_strand_id
1 'polypeptide(L)'
;MQEEIQKVFDRMCDPKESEAYHFADKLGGMADEEVKEKLIELVKGDNWEIAYLACRALSKTPFQEEALDVIFETIFDKKNKSVQGAFVQILEEFDLSSRFVDVFRVYLFGNFKASTLAKDYLDGVEFDITPRTIRKAEKHWNHYLHNPEDEGSLILKKSEVEPMLQEMKELFS
;
A
#
# COMPACT_ATOMS: atom_id res chain seq x y z
N MET A 1 -26.52 6.19 6.43
CA MET A 1 -25.79 5.21 7.25
C MET A 1 -26.65 4.76 8.42
N GLN A 2 -26.75 3.44 8.61
CA GLN A 2 -27.53 2.84 9.70
C GLN A 2 -26.91 3.16 11.07
N GLU A 3 -27.75 3.33 12.10
CA GLU A 3 -27.29 3.71 13.46
C GLU A 3 -26.28 2.72 14.04
N GLU A 4 -26.45 1.42 13.75
CA GLU A 4 -25.51 0.38 14.19
C GLU A 4 -24.14 0.54 13.55
N ILE A 5 -24.06 0.80 12.24
CA ILE A 5 -22.80 1.02 11.51
C ILE A 5 -22.08 2.24 12.07
N GLN A 6 -22.79 3.33 12.34
CA GLN A 6 -22.19 4.51 12.94
C GLN A 6 -21.58 4.21 14.32
N LYS A 7 -22.27 3.43 15.17
CA LYS A 7 -21.71 2.99 16.46
C LYS A 7 -20.42 2.18 16.30
N VAL A 8 -20.32 1.36 15.26
CA VAL A 8 -19.08 0.61 14.99
C VAL A 8 -17.95 1.55 14.55
N PHE A 9 -18.23 2.54 13.70
CA PHE A 9 -17.25 3.59 13.37
C PHE A 9 -16.78 4.36 14.60
N ASP A 10 -17.70 4.76 15.47
CA ASP A 10 -17.36 5.52 16.68
C ASP A 10 -16.42 4.73 17.59
N ARG A 11 -16.63 3.41 17.72
CA ARG A 11 -15.73 2.54 18.49
C ARG A 11 -14.38 2.34 17.79
N MET A 12 -14.36 2.13 16.47
CA MET A 12 -13.08 2.01 15.74
C MET A 12 -12.22 3.28 15.88
N CYS A 13 -12.85 4.45 15.89
CA CYS A 13 -12.16 5.75 15.93
C CYS A 13 -11.90 6.27 17.36
N ASP A 14 -12.36 5.58 18.41
CA ASP A 14 -12.11 5.98 19.80
C ASP A 14 -10.67 5.59 20.21
N PRO A 15 -9.79 6.55 20.53
CA PRO A 15 -8.42 6.25 20.95
C PRO A 15 -8.32 5.46 22.27
N LYS A 16 -9.41 5.36 23.04
CA LYS A 16 -9.49 4.56 24.26
C LYS A 16 -10.04 3.15 24.02
N GLU A 17 -10.48 2.84 22.81
CA GLU A 17 -11.04 1.54 22.49
C GLU A 17 -9.92 0.51 22.33
N SER A 18 -9.83 -0.41 23.29
CA SER A 18 -8.84 -1.51 23.25
C SER A 18 -9.13 -2.51 22.14
N GLU A 19 -10.37 -2.58 21.65
CA GLU A 19 -10.81 -3.51 20.61
C GLU A 19 -10.94 -2.83 19.23
N ALA A 20 -10.26 -1.70 18.99
CA ALA A 20 -10.43 -0.92 17.76
C ALA A 20 -10.22 -1.76 16.47
N TYR A 21 -9.25 -2.68 16.50
CA TYR A 21 -9.00 -3.64 15.42
C TYR A 21 -10.17 -4.58 15.15
N HIS A 22 -10.87 -5.03 16.20
CA HIS A 22 -12.07 -5.85 16.05
C HIS A 22 -13.19 -5.07 15.36
N PHE A 23 -13.35 -3.77 15.67
CA PHE A 23 -14.33 -2.93 14.99
C PHE A 23 -13.97 -2.60 13.55
N ALA A 24 -12.68 -2.46 13.23
CA ALA A 24 -12.22 -2.36 11.86
C ALA A 24 -12.62 -3.61 11.04
N ASP A 25 -12.31 -4.81 11.56
CA ASP A 25 -12.68 -6.06 10.89
C ASP A 25 -14.21 -6.20 10.75
N LYS A 26 -14.95 -5.79 11.78
CA LYS A 26 -16.42 -5.80 11.77
C LYS A 26 -16.98 -4.83 10.72
N LEU A 27 -16.43 -3.63 10.58
CA LEU A 27 -16.84 -2.67 9.55
C LEU A 27 -16.62 -3.24 8.16
N GLY A 28 -15.48 -3.87 7.92
CA GLY A 28 -15.18 -4.47 6.63
C GLY A 28 -16.19 -5.57 6.24
N GLY A 29 -16.58 -6.42 7.20
CA GLY A 29 -17.62 -7.43 6.98
C GLY A 29 -19.05 -6.89 6.80
N MET A 30 -19.29 -5.62 7.14
CA MET A 30 -20.56 -4.93 6.97
C MET A 30 -20.56 -3.94 5.80
N ALA A 31 -19.45 -3.84 5.06
CA ALA A 31 -19.23 -2.73 4.15
C ALA A 31 -20.13 -2.81 2.91
N ASP A 32 -20.96 -1.80 2.75
CA ASP A 32 -21.58 -1.42 1.48
C ASP A 32 -20.85 -0.20 0.89
N GLU A 33 -21.42 0.36 -0.19
CA GLU A 33 -20.86 1.53 -0.86
C GLU A 33 -20.71 2.74 0.07
N GLU A 34 -21.67 2.99 0.96
CA GLU A 34 -21.63 4.13 1.89
C GLU A 34 -20.53 3.94 2.96
N VAL A 35 -20.40 2.72 3.50
CA VAL A 35 -19.32 2.37 4.44
C VAL A 35 -17.96 2.48 3.78
N LYS A 36 -17.82 1.98 2.54
CA LYS A 36 -16.59 2.05 1.76
C LYS A 36 -16.15 3.50 1.55
N GLU A 37 -17.03 4.39 1.09
CA GLU A 37 -16.69 5.81 0.89
C GLU A 37 -16.22 6.46 2.20
N LYS A 38 -16.90 6.21 3.32
CA LYS A 38 -16.48 6.73 4.63
C LYS A 38 -15.12 6.15 5.07
N LEU A 39 -14.83 4.88 4.81
CA LEU A 39 -13.52 4.29 5.09
C LEU A 39 -12.43 4.96 4.24
N ILE A 40 -12.67 5.20 2.94
CA ILE A 40 -11.75 5.91 2.05
C ILE A 40 -11.46 7.32 2.57
N GLU A 41 -12.49 8.05 3.04
CA GLU A 41 -12.30 9.36 3.68
C GLU A 41 -11.38 9.28 4.90
N LEU A 42 -11.56 8.26 5.75
CA LEU A 42 -10.70 8.05 6.93
C LEU A 42 -9.26 7.72 6.55
N VAL A 43 -9.03 6.92 5.49
CA VAL A 43 -7.67 6.62 4.99
C VAL A 43 -6.94 7.89 4.55
N LYS A 44 -7.67 8.86 3.98
CA LYS A 44 -7.12 10.16 3.52
C LYS A 44 -6.97 11.19 4.65
N GLY A 45 -7.53 10.89 5.84
CA GLY A 45 -7.51 11.75 7.01
C GLY A 45 -6.11 12.02 7.57
N ASP A 46 -6.04 12.84 8.62
CA ASP A 46 -4.77 13.27 9.22
C ASP A 46 -4.32 12.40 10.40
N ASN A 47 -5.24 11.63 11.01
CA ASN A 47 -4.88 10.68 12.05
C ASN A 47 -4.45 9.35 11.41
N TRP A 48 -3.14 9.11 11.39
CA TRP A 48 -2.57 7.93 10.76
C TRP A 48 -3.02 6.61 11.41
N GLU A 49 -3.33 6.58 12.71
CA GLU A 49 -3.79 5.37 13.41
C GLU A 49 -5.20 5.01 12.94
N ILE A 50 -6.08 6.01 12.83
CA ILE A 50 -7.43 5.83 12.27
C ILE A 50 -7.35 5.45 10.79
N ALA A 51 -6.48 6.11 10.03
CA ALA A 51 -6.26 5.77 8.62
C ALA A 51 -5.81 4.32 8.47
N TYR A 52 -4.89 3.84 9.30
CA TYR A 52 -4.44 2.46 9.32
C TYR A 52 -5.58 1.48 9.64
N LEU A 53 -6.40 1.78 10.65
CA LEU A 53 -7.59 0.97 10.98
C LEU A 53 -8.60 0.95 9.82
N ALA A 54 -8.77 2.06 9.11
CA ALA A 54 -9.62 2.12 7.93
C ALA A 54 -9.04 1.27 6.77
N CYS A 55 -7.72 1.26 6.56
CA CYS A 55 -7.08 0.35 5.60
C CYS A 55 -7.37 -1.12 5.96
N ARG A 56 -7.27 -1.48 7.24
CA ARG A 56 -7.60 -2.83 7.72
C ARG A 56 -9.06 -3.19 7.50
N ALA A 57 -9.98 -2.27 7.77
CA ALA A 57 -11.39 -2.51 7.48
C ALA A 57 -11.60 -2.73 5.98
N LEU A 58 -10.99 -1.89 5.12
CA LEU A 58 -11.06 -2.01 3.66
C LEU A 58 -10.54 -3.35 3.14
N SER A 59 -9.49 -3.92 3.75
CA SER A 59 -8.95 -5.23 3.35
C SER A 59 -9.95 -6.37 3.53
N LYS A 60 -10.96 -6.20 4.38
CA LYS A 60 -12.04 -7.18 4.58
C LYS A 60 -13.27 -6.93 3.70
N THR A 61 -13.22 -5.94 2.81
CA THR A 61 -14.32 -5.59 1.89
C THR A 61 -14.12 -6.22 0.51
N PRO A 62 -15.16 -6.28 -0.36
CA PRO A 62 -14.97 -6.64 -1.75
C PRO A 62 -14.31 -5.54 -2.61
N PHE A 63 -14.14 -4.32 -2.09
CA PHE A 63 -13.67 -3.14 -2.82
C PHE A 63 -12.14 -3.01 -2.83
N GLN A 64 -11.45 -4.11 -3.19
CA GLN A 64 -10.01 -4.26 -3.01
C GLN A 64 -9.19 -3.29 -3.89
N GLU A 65 -9.60 -3.08 -5.15
CA GLU A 65 -8.85 -2.23 -6.08
C GLU A 65 -8.94 -0.76 -5.70
N GLU A 66 -10.13 -0.27 -5.34
CA GLU A 66 -10.33 1.10 -4.88
C GLU A 66 -9.63 1.35 -3.54
N ALA A 67 -9.61 0.34 -2.66
CA ALA A 67 -8.85 0.39 -1.42
C ALA A 67 -7.34 0.50 -1.69
N LEU A 68 -6.80 -0.33 -2.59
CA LEU A 68 -5.38 -0.28 -2.94
C LEU A 68 -4.99 1.06 -3.57
N ASP A 69 -5.84 1.64 -4.43
CA ASP A 69 -5.61 2.96 -5.01
C ASP A 69 -5.41 4.03 -3.93
N VAL A 70 -6.32 4.10 -2.95
CA VAL A 70 -6.20 5.09 -1.86
C VAL A 70 -5.03 4.77 -0.92
N ILE A 71 -4.76 3.49 -0.63
CA ILE A 71 -3.66 3.12 0.27
C ILE A 71 -2.31 3.49 -0.34
N PHE A 72 -2.10 3.24 -1.64
CA PHE A 72 -0.87 3.66 -2.31
C PHE A 72 -0.74 5.18 -2.39
N GLU A 73 -1.83 5.94 -2.62
CA GLU A 73 -1.81 7.40 -2.49
C GLU A 73 -1.34 7.82 -1.08
N THR A 74 -1.91 7.23 -0.04
CA THR A 74 -1.59 7.52 1.37
C THR A 74 -0.15 7.15 1.74
N ILE A 75 0.39 6.05 1.20
CA ILE A 75 1.80 5.66 1.38
C ILE A 75 2.73 6.78 0.87
N PHE A 76 2.42 7.40 -0.27
CA PHE A 76 3.26 8.44 -0.86
C PHE A 76 2.97 9.86 -0.35
N ASP A 77 1.96 10.06 0.50
CA ASP A 77 1.73 11.35 1.13
C ASP A 77 2.91 11.72 2.03
N LYS A 78 3.43 12.94 1.86
CA LYS A 78 4.54 13.48 2.64
C LYS A 78 4.24 13.49 4.13
N LYS A 79 2.99 13.71 4.53
CA LYS A 79 2.58 13.70 5.95
C LYS A 79 2.81 12.35 6.62
N ASN A 80 2.79 11.28 5.81
CA ASN A 80 2.96 9.91 6.28
C ASN A 80 4.39 9.40 6.17
N LYS A 81 5.39 10.21 5.75
CA LYS A 81 6.78 9.74 5.49
C LYS A 81 7.39 9.00 6.69
N SER A 82 7.08 9.37 7.93
CA SER A 82 7.55 8.69 9.15
C SER A 82 6.84 7.37 9.45
N VAL A 83 5.61 7.18 8.96
CA VAL A 83 4.74 6.02 9.23
C VAL A 83 4.44 5.18 7.98
N GLN A 84 5.05 5.46 6.82
CA GLN A 84 4.81 4.72 5.56
C GLN A 84 4.87 3.21 5.74
N GLY A 85 5.85 2.71 6.51
CA GLY A 85 6.01 1.28 6.74
C GLY A 85 4.81 0.62 7.43
N ALA A 86 3.96 1.35 8.17
CA ALA A 86 2.71 0.82 8.69
C ALA A 86 1.69 0.61 7.56
N PHE A 87 1.53 1.60 6.68
CA PHE A 87 0.66 1.47 5.51
C PHE A 87 1.15 0.45 4.48
N VAL A 88 2.46 0.21 4.37
CA VAL A 88 2.98 -0.88 3.52
C VAL A 88 2.74 -2.25 4.15
N GLN A 89 2.77 -2.34 5.48
CA GLN A 89 2.51 -3.61 6.18
C GLN A 89 1.08 -4.10 5.94
N ILE A 90 0.07 -3.22 5.93
CA ILE A 90 -1.32 -3.65 5.70
C ILE A 90 -1.56 -4.23 4.30
N LEU A 91 -0.65 -4.00 3.34
CA LEU A 91 -0.74 -4.59 2.01
C LEU A 91 -0.66 -6.12 2.03
N GLU A 92 -0.16 -6.73 3.12
CA GLU A 92 -0.18 -8.20 3.31
C GLU A 92 -1.60 -8.79 3.32
N GLU A 93 -2.60 -7.96 3.61
CA GLU A 93 -4.02 -8.36 3.66
C GLU A 93 -4.72 -8.23 2.29
N PHE A 94 -4.00 -7.82 1.24
CA PHE A 94 -4.55 -7.59 -0.10
C PHE A 94 -3.91 -8.53 -1.13
N ASP A 95 -4.63 -8.79 -2.22
CA ASP A 95 -4.01 -9.34 -3.42
C ASP A 95 -3.23 -8.23 -4.15
N LEU A 96 -1.93 -8.44 -4.31
CA LEU A 96 -1.02 -7.48 -4.95
C LEU A 96 -0.62 -7.89 -6.37
N SER A 97 -1.15 -8.99 -6.91
CA SER A 97 -0.77 -9.56 -8.22
C SER A 97 -0.79 -8.52 -9.35
N SER A 98 -1.74 -7.59 -9.36
CA SER A 98 -1.86 -6.52 -10.36
C SER A 98 -1.03 -5.25 -10.05
N ARG A 99 -0.38 -5.17 -8.89
CA ARG A 99 0.19 -3.94 -8.29
C ARG A 99 1.72 -3.85 -8.30
N PHE A 100 2.39 -4.62 -9.14
CA PHE A 100 3.86 -4.63 -9.25
C PHE A 100 4.46 -3.21 -9.29
N VAL A 101 3.96 -2.34 -10.18
CA VAL A 101 4.54 -0.99 -10.36
C VAL A 101 4.41 -0.16 -9.09
N ASP A 102 3.31 -0.30 -8.36
CA ASP A 102 3.07 0.46 -7.14
C ASP A 102 3.98 -0.03 -6.00
N VAL A 103 4.08 -1.35 -5.80
CA VAL A 103 5.02 -1.96 -4.85
C VAL A 103 6.47 -1.59 -5.22
N PHE A 104 6.83 -1.66 -6.49
CA PHE A 104 8.15 -1.28 -6.99
C PHE A 104 8.49 0.18 -6.69
N ARG A 105 7.53 1.11 -6.83
CA ARG A 105 7.72 2.51 -6.43
C ARG A 105 7.93 2.65 -4.93
N VAL A 106 7.23 1.87 -4.10
CA VAL A 106 7.43 1.90 -2.64
C VAL A 106 8.83 1.43 -2.30
N TYR A 107 9.31 0.37 -2.96
CA TYR A 107 10.67 -0.11 -2.80
C TYR A 107 11.70 0.96 -3.21
N LEU A 108 11.48 1.71 -4.30
CA LEU A 108 12.40 2.76 -4.73
C LEU A 108 12.39 4.01 -3.84
N PHE A 109 11.22 4.49 -3.39
CA PHE A 109 11.06 5.84 -2.81
C PHE A 109 10.51 5.86 -1.37
N GLY A 110 10.16 4.70 -0.83
CA GLY A 110 9.69 4.53 0.54
C GLY A 110 10.80 4.73 1.57
N ASN A 111 10.43 5.09 2.79
CA ASN A 111 11.38 5.07 3.91
C ASN A 111 11.96 3.65 4.14
N PHE A 112 12.98 3.52 4.97
CA PHE A 112 13.67 2.23 5.19
C PHE A 112 12.72 1.04 5.46
N LYS A 113 11.74 1.19 6.37
CA LYS A 113 10.77 0.12 6.67
C LYS A 113 9.87 -0.19 5.48
N ALA A 114 9.33 0.83 4.83
CA ALA A 114 8.47 0.69 3.64
C ALA A 114 9.22 0.01 2.48
N SER A 115 10.45 0.44 2.24
CA SER A 115 11.33 -0.09 1.21
C SER A 115 11.67 -1.56 1.44
N THR A 116 11.96 -1.95 2.69
CA THR A 116 12.23 -3.35 3.06
C THR A 116 11.01 -4.24 2.83
N LEU A 117 9.84 -3.85 3.35
CA LEU A 117 8.60 -4.63 3.17
C LEU A 117 8.21 -4.75 1.69
N ALA A 118 8.37 -3.67 0.92
CA ALA A 118 8.10 -3.71 -0.51
C ALA A 118 9.04 -4.66 -1.26
N LYS A 119 10.30 -4.81 -0.82
CA LYS A 119 11.21 -5.82 -1.38
C LYS A 119 10.70 -7.23 -1.11
N ASP A 120 10.25 -7.50 0.11
CA ASP A 120 9.69 -8.81 0.47
C ASP A 120 8.48 -9.16 -0.42
N TYR A 121 7.62 -8.18 -0.71
CA TYR A 121 6.51 -8.38 -1.66
C TYR A 121 6.98 -8.58 -3.10
N LEU A 122 7.98 -7.82 -3.57
CA LEU A 122 8.54 -8.00 -4.92
C LEU A 122 9.13 -9.41 -5.13
N ASP A 123 9.66 -10.00 -4.06
CA ASP A 123 10.28 -11.33 -4.10
C ASP A 123 9.28 -12.47 -3.86
N GLY A 124 8.20 -12.20 -3.11
CA GLY A 124 7.27 -13.23 -2.64
C GLY A 124 5.93 -13.30 -3.39
N VAL A 125 5.50 -12.22 -4.05
CA VAL A 125 4.22 -12.17 -4.76
C VAL A 125 4.40 -12.57 -6.22
N GLU A 126 3.51 -13.43 -6.72
CA GLU A 126 3.39 -13.71 -8.16
C GLU A 126 2.63 -12.57 -8.83
N PHE A 127 3.33 -11.72 -9.59
CA PHE A 127 2.73 -10.56 -10.26
C PHE A 127 2.32 -10.86 -11.70
N ASP A 128 1.21 -10.24 -12.12
CA ASP A 128 0.76 -10.18 -13.50
C ASP A 128 1.61 -9.20 -14.31
N ILE A 129 2.77 -9.66 -14.76
CA ILE A 129 3.67 -8.85 -15.57
C ILE A 129 3.14 -8.75 -17.00
N THR A 130 3.19 -7.53 -17.55
CA THR A 130 2.92 -7.26 -18.97
C THR A 130 4.03 -6.38 -19.53
N PRO A 131 4.17 -6.28 -20.87
CA PRO A 131 5.08 -5.30 -21.46
C PRO A 131 4.81 -3.85 -21.02
N ARG A 132 3.56 -3.52 -20.63
CA ARG A 132 3.23 -2.19 -20.08
C ARG A 132 3.76 -2.01 -18.66
N THR A 133 3.69 -3.07 -17.84
CA THR A 133 4.27 -3.11 -16.49
C THR A 133 5.76 -2.81 -16.53
N ILE A 134 6.51 -3.51 -17.40
CA ILE A 134 7.96 -3.33 -17.58
C ILE A 134 8.31 -1.88 -17.95
N ARG A 135 7.66 -1.31 -18.98
CA ARG A 135 7.92 0.08 -19.41
C ARG A 135 7.66 1.10 -18.29
N LYS A 136 6.65 0.88 -17.46
CA LYS A 136 6.36 1.74 -16.30
C LYS A 136 7.44 1.59 -15.22
N ALA A 137 7.85 0.37 -14.91
CA ALA A 137 8.90 0.10 -13.94
C ALA A 137 10.24 0.74 -14.37
N GLU A 138 10.63 0.58 -15.63
CA GLU A 138 11.81 1.24 -16.21
C GLU A 138 11.74 2.76 -16.09
N LYS A 139 10.56 3.36 -16.31
CA LYS A 139 10.37 4.81 -16.12
C LYS A 139 10.67 5.23 -14.68
N HIS A 140 10.18 4.49 -13.69
CA HIS A 140 10.43 4.79 -12.28
C HIS A 140 11.88 4.52 -11.88
N TRP A 141 12.48 3.46 -12.42
CA TRP A 141 13.90 3.17 -12.21
C TRP A 141 14.79 4.29 -12.77
N ASN A 142 14.53 4.73 -14.00
CA ASN A 142 15.24 5.86 -14.59
C ASN A 142 15.06 7.14 -13.77
N HIS A 143 13.89 7.40 -13.20
CA HIS A 143 13.70 8.53 -12.30
C HIS A 143 14.58 8.41 -11.04
N TYR A 144 14.64 7.23 -10.45
CA TYR A 144 15.46 6.95 -9.26
C TYR A 144 16.96 7.11 -9.54
N LEU A 145 17.46 6.63 -10.68
CA LEU A 145 18.87 6.77 -11.08
C LEU A 145 19.36 8.23 -11.08
N HIS A 146 18.47 9.18 -11.39
CA HIS A 146 18.79 10.60 -11.41
C HIS A 146 18.50 11.30 -10.06
N ASN A 147 17.79 10.64 -9.15
CA ASN A 147 17.35 11.20 -7.87
C ASN A 147 17.42 10.15 -6.74
N PRO A 148 18.60 9.54 -6.47
CA PRO A 148 18.72 8.56 -5.40
C PRO A 148 18.60 9.24 -4.03
N GLU A 149 18.17 8.48 -3.02
CA GLU A 149 18.16 8.99 -1.63
C GLU A 149 19.59 9.28 -1.14
N ASP A 150 20.53 8.38 -1.43
CA ASP A 150 21.97 8.53 -1.22
C ASP A 150 22.77 7.58 -2.13
N GLU A 151 24.09 7.78 -2.20
CA GLU A 151 24.99 6.97 -3.06
C GLU A 151 25.01 5.48 -2.68
N GLY A 152 24.95 5.15 -1.39
CA GLY A 152 24.95 3.77 -0.91
C GLY A 152 23.66 3.06 -1.29
N SER A 153 22.52 3.74 -1.13
CA SER A 153 21.22 3.25 -1.58
C SER A 153 21.20 3.00 -3.09
N LEU A 154 21.80 3.88 -3.91
CA LEU A 154 21.85 3.68 -5.36
C LEU A 154 22.56 2.39 -5.75
N ILE A 155 23.72 2.11 -5.16
CA ILE A 155 24.51 0.90 -5.46
C ILE A 155 23.69 -0.36 -5.14
N LEU A 156 23.07 -0.40 -3.95
CA LEU A 156 22.24 -1.53 -3.53
C LEU A 156 21.06 -1.71 -4.48
N LYS A 157 20.26 -0.66 -4.69
CA LYS A 157 19.09 -0.70 -5.58
C LYS A 157 19.48 -1.13 -6.99
N LYS A 158 20.61 -0.66 -7.52
CA LYS A 158 21.07 -1.05 -8.85
C LYS A 158 21.34 -2.55 -8.95
N SER A 159 21.98 -3.12 -7.93
CA SER A 159 22.29 -4.56 -7.88
C SER A 159 21.05 -5.45 -7.80
N GLU A 160 19.93 -4.93 -7.30
CA GLU A 160 18.67 -5.66 -7.15
C GLU A 160 17.69 -5.41 -8.31
N VAL A 161 17.59 -4.17 -8.79
CA VAL A 161 16.59 -3.75 -9.80
C VAL A 161 16.99 -4.13 -11.22
N GLU A 162 18.26 -3.98 -11.59
CA GLU A 162 18.68 -4.25 -12.98
C GLU A 162 18.48 -5.73 -13.36
N PRO A 163 18.86 -6.71 -12.53
CA PRO A 163 18.56 -8.11 -12.79
C PRO A 163 17.05 -8.37 -12.85
N MET A 164 16.28 -7.85 -11.88
CA MET A 164 14.82 -8.00 -11.84
C MET A 164 14.16 -7.51 -13.14
N LEU A 165 14.49 -6.30 -13.61
CA LEU A 165 13.93 -5.77 -14.86
C LEU A 165 14.37 -6.57 -16.09
N GLN A 166 15.58 -7.14 -16.06
CA GLN A 166 16.07 -7.99 -17.14
C GLN A 166 15.30 -9.31 -17.20
N GLU A 167 15.14 -10.00 -16.07
CA GLU A 167 14.34 -11.23 -15.96
C GLU A 167 12.90 -11.01 -16.42
N MET A 168 12.27 -9.89 -16.01
CA MET A 168 10.93 -9.53 -16.46
C MET A 168 10.82 -9.37 -17.99
N LYS A 169 11.86 -8.86 -18.66
CA LYS A 169 11.87 -8.73 -20.14
C LYS A 169 12.01 -10.07 -20.84
N GLU A 170 12.77 -10.98 -20.25
CA GLU A 170 12.99 -12.32 -20.79
C GLU A 170 11.70 -13.15 -20.83
N LEU A 171 10.71 -12.85 -19.97
CA LEU A 171 9.37 -13.44 -20.03
C LEU A 171 8.62 -13.19 -21.36
N PHE A 172 9.02 -12.17 -22.12
CA PHE A 172 8.37 -11.76 -23.37
C PHE A 172 9.31 -11.78 -24.58
N SER A 173 10.49 -12.37 -24.43
CA SER A 173 11.53 -12.44 -25.46
C SER A 173 11.43 -13.74 -26.28
#